data_AF-A0A0Q6EQX0-F1
#
_entry.id   AF-A0A0Q6EQX0-F1
#
_cell.length_a   1.000
_cell.length_b   1.000
_cell.length_c   1.000
_cell.angle_alpha   90.00
_cell.angle_beta   90.00
_cell.angle_gamma   90.00
#
_symmetry.space_group_name_H-M   'P 1'
#
loop_
_entity.id
_entity.type
_entity.pdbx_description
1 polymer ?
#
loop_
_entity_poly.entity_id
_entity_poly.type
_entity_poly.pdbx_seq_one_letter_code
_entity_poly.pdbx_strand_id
1 'polypeptide(L)'
;MTDDALTDALVGALQAAFALTAPILGVALAIGLFLGILQAALQLQEQTIPQIVKIGAIGAMLAAGGTTFCAPLLDYTRHIMTDFPVMVR
;
A
#
# COMPACT_ATOMS: atom_id res chain seq x y z
N MET A 1 -26.35 10.98 -11.97
CA MET A 1 -24.88 10.99 -11.80
C MET A 1 -24.31 12.20 -12.53
N THR A 2 -23.94 13.25 -11.78
CA THR A 2 -23.23 14.42 -12.31
C THR A 2 -21.74 14.08 -12.46
N ASP A 3 -21.02 14.76 -13.35
CA ASP A 3 -19.57 14.53 -13.56
C ASP A 3 -18.75 14.70 -12.26
N ASP A 4 -19.21 15.56 -11.35
CA ASP A 4 -18.61 15.77 -10.02
C ASP A 4 -18.68 14.53 -9.14
N ALA A 5 -19.82 13.84 -9.12
CA ALA A 5 -20.01 12.62 -8.30
C ALA A 5 -19.11 11.47 -8.77
N LEU A 6 -18.86 11.39 -10.08
CA LEU A 6 -17.97 10.39 -10.66
C LEU A 6 -16.51 10.71 -10.31
N THR A 7 -16.14 11.99 -10.33
CA THR A 7 -14.81 12.47 -9.94
C THR A 7 -14.53 12.20 -8.46
N ASP A 8 -15.50 12.47 -7.57
CA ASP A 8 -15.37 12.20 -6.13
C ASP A 8 -15.20 10.70 -5.85
N ALA A 9 -15.95 9.83 -6.54
CA ALA A 9 -15.78 8.39 -6.43
C ALA A 9 -14.39 7.91 -6.91
N LEU A 10 -13.84 8.51 -7.97
CA LEU A 10 -12.48 8.18 -8.42
C LEU A 10 -11.42 8.64 -7.42
N VAL A 11 -11.57 9.83 -6.86
CA VAL A 11 -10.65 10.36 -5.82
C VAL A 11 -10.72 9.53 -4.55
N GLY A 12 -11.91 9.15 -4.09
CA GLY A 12 -12.10 8.29 -2.92
C GLY A 12 -11.45 6.91 -3.09
N ALA A 13 -11.57 6.32 -4.28
CA ALA A 13 -10.91 5.05 -4.60
C ALA A 13 -9.38 5.17 -4.56
N LEU A 14 -8.82 6.24 -5.14
CA LEU A 14 -7.38 6.51 -5.11
C LEU A 14 -6.87 6.75 -3.68
N GLN A 15 -7.63 7.47 -2.86
CA GLN A 15 -7.29 7.70 -1.45
C GLN A 15 -7.29 6.39 -0.65
N ALA A 16 -8.28 5.53 -0.84
CA ALA A 16 -8.33 4.23 -0.18
C ALA A 16 -7.14 3.33 -0.59
N ALA A 17 -6.80 3.31 -1.89
CA ALA A 17 -5.64 2.60 -2.40
C ALA A 17 -4.31 3.17 -1.86
N PHE A 18 -4.22 4.50 -1.75
CA PHE A 18 -3.05 5.16 -1.16
C PHE A 18 -2.93 4.86 0.33
N ALA A 19 -4.02 4.90 1.10
CA ALA A 19 -4.02 4.58 2.52
C ALA A 19 -3.58 3.12 2.80
N LEU A 20 -3.98 2.18 1.93
CA LEU A 20 -3.50 0.80 1.95
C LEU A 20 -2.00 0.70 1.68
N THR A 21 -1.52 1.37 0.63
CA THR A 21 -0.14 1.19 0.13
C THR A 21 0.89 2.05 0.86
N ALA A 22 0.49 3.18 1.43
CA ALA A 22 1.36 4.11 2.15
C ALA A 22 2.23 3.46 3.25
N PRO A 23 1.67 2.67 4.20
CA PRO A 23 2.50 2.03 5.23
C PRO A 23 3.44 0.98 4.63
N ILE A 24 2.98 0.25 3.60
CA ILE A 24 3.76 -0.78 2.94
C ILE A 24 4.96 -0.18 2.21
N LEU A 25 4.72 0.89 1.45
CA LEU A 25 5.73 1.64 0.73
C LEU A 25 6.72 2.33 1.69
N GLY A 26 6.25 2.90 2.79
CA GLY A 26 7.11 3.57 3.77
C GLY A 26 8.16 2.63 4.36
N VAL A 27 7.75 1.43 4.77
CA VAL A 27 8.69 0.44 5.32
C VAL A 27 9.55 -0.16 4.22
N ALA A 28 9.00 -0.45 3.03
CA ALA A 28 9.78 -0.95 1.90
C ALA A 28 10.87 0.04 1.46
N LEU A 29 10.58 1.34 1.51
CA LEU A 29 11.50 2.42 1.20
C LEU A 29 12.58 2.55 2.28
N ALA A 30 12.22 2.53 3.56
CA ALA A 30 13.18 2.58 4.66
C ALA A 30 14.18 1.40 4.61
N ILE A 31 13.69 0.19 4.38
CA ILE A 31 14.52 -1.01 4.32
C ILE A 31 15.36 -1.03 3.03
N GLY A 32 14.76 -0.65 1.89
CA GLY A 32 15.49 -0.54 0.64
C GLY A 32 16.63 0.47 0.70
N LEU A 33 16.38 1.63 1.34
CA LEU A 33 17.41 2.65 1.56
C LEU A 33 18.51 2.14 2.48
N PHE A 34 18.14 1.53 3.62
CA PHE A 34 19.09 0.99 4.58
C PHE A 34 20.01 -0.07 3.96
N LEU A 35 19.41 -1.03 3.23
CA LEU A 35 20.17 -2.07 2.53
C LEU A 35 21.00 -1.50 1.38
N GLY A 36 20.51 -0.49 0.66
CA GLY A 36 21.27 0.17 -0.41
C GLY A 36 22.52 0.87 0.11
N ILE A 37 22.42 1.55 1.26
CA ILE A 37 23.58 2.18 1.92
C ILE A 37 24.60 1.11 2.35
N LEU A 38 24.14 0.03 2.99
CA LEU A 38 25.02 -1.08 3.38
C LEU A 38 25.70 -1.73 2.18
N GLN A 39 24.96 -1.93 1.09
CA GLN A 39 25.49 -2.52 -0.14
C GLN A 39 26.58 -1.65 -0.76
N ALA A 40 26.37 -0.33 -0.80
CA ALA A 40 27.35 0.64 -1.28
C ALA A 40 28.57 0.74 -0.35
N ALA A 41 28.37 0.75 0.97
CA ALA A 41 29.44 0.89 1.95
C ALA A 41 30.35 -0.35 2.05
N LEU A 42 29.78 -1.55 1.95
CA LEU A 42 30.51 -2.81 2.05
C LEU A 42 31.03 -3.34 0.70
N GLN A 43 30.79 -2.62 -0.40
CA GLN A 43 31.12 -3.04 -1.76
C GLN A 43 30.57 -4.44 -2.11
N LEU A 44 29.42 -4.81 -1.54
CA LEU A 44 28.78 -6.11 -1.78
C LEU A 44 28.09 -6.09 -3.15
N GLN A 45 28.71 -6.72 -4.16
CA GLN A 45 28.13 -6.88 -5.50
C GLN A 45 27.21 -8.10 -5.64
N GLU A 46 27.13 -8.94 -4.61
CA GLU A 46 26.27 -10.12 -4.59
C GLU A 46 24.82 -9.73 -4.28
N GLN A 47 23.96 -9.74 -5.31
CA GLN A 47 22.56 -9.33 -5.22
C GLN A 47 21.69 -10.29 -4.37
N THR A 48 22.16 -11.51 -4.10
CA THR A 48 21.38 -12.57 -3.44
C THR A 48 21.05 -12.26 -1.98
N ILE A 49 22.01 -11.80 -1.17
CA ILE A 49 21.76 -11.51 0.26
C ILE A 49 20.80 -10.32 0.46
N PRO A 50 21.02 -9.14 -0.17
CA PRO A 50 20.09 -8.02 -0.05
C PRO A 50 18.68 -8.37 -0.51
N GLN A 51 18.55 -9.21 -1.54
CA GLN A 51 17.25 -9.62 -2.07
C GLN A 51 16.49 -10.53 -1.09
N ILE A 52 17.17 -11.49 -0.44
CA ILE A 52 16.56 -12.33 0.60
C ILE A 52 16.09 -11.48 1.78
N VAL A 53 16.93 -10.55 2.26
CA VAL A 53 16.56 -9.67 3.38
C VAL A 53 15.36 -8.79 3.01
N LYS A 54 15.33 -8.24 1.80
CA LYS A 54 14.22 -7.41 1.31
C LYS A 54 12.90 -8.20 1.22
N ILE A 55 12.94 -9.44 0.71
CA ILE A 55 11.74 -10.31 0.65
C ILE A 55 11.27 -10.68 2.06
N GLY A 56 12.18 -11.05 2.97
CA GLY A 56 11.85 -11.38 4.36
C GLY A 56 11.21 -10.20 5.09
N ALA A 57 11.74 -8.99 4.88
CA ALA A 57 11.18 -7.76 5.43
C ALA A 57 9.76 -7.46 4.93
N ILE A 58 9.52 -7.57 3.62
CA ILE A 58 8.18 -7.37 3.03
C ILE A 58 7.21 -8.45 3.54
N GLY A 59 7.67 -9.70 3.64
CA GLY A 59 6.88 -10.81 4.18
C GLY A 59 6.50 -10.60 5.65
N ALA A 60 7.45 -10.17 6.49
CA ALA A 60 7.18 -9.84 7.89
C ALA A 60 6.19 -8.69 8.04
N MET A 61 6.28 -7.69 7.16
CA MET A 61 5.36 -6.56 7.15
C MET A 61 3.94 -6.97 6.74
N LEU A 62 3.79 -7.79 5.70
CA LEU A 62 2.50 -8.36 5.30
C LEU A 62 1.89 -9.23 6.40
N ALA A 63 2.71 -10.03 7.09
CA ALA A 63 2.27 -10.83 8.22
C ALA A 63 1.80 -9.95 9.40
N ALA A 64 2.51 -8.85 9.68
CA ALA A 64 2.15 -7.91 10.75
C ALA A 64 0.90 -7.06 10.41
N GLY A 65 0.72 -6.69 9.15
CA GLY A 65 -0.36 -5.79 8.72
C GLY A 65 -1.60 -6.46 8.13
N GLY A 66 -1.73 -7.79 8.25
CA GLY A 66 -2.74 -8.59 7.55
C GLY A 66 -4.18 -8.04 7.59
N THR A 67 -4.67 -7.57 8.74
CA THR A 67 -6.02 -6.96 8.86
C THR A 67 -6.01 -5.45 8.66
N THR A 68 -5.00 -4.76 9.17
CA THR A 68 -4.89 -3.29 9.14
C THR A 68 -4.75 -2.75 7.72
N PHE A 69 -4.02 -3.45 6.84
CA PHE A 69 -3.84 -3.03 5.45
C PHE A 69 -5.13 -3.19 4.64
N CYS A 70 -5.91 -4.23 4.86
CA CYS A 70 -7.16 -4.45 4.14
C CYS A 70 -8.31 -3.50 4.59
N ALA A 71 -8.21 -2.90 5.77
CA ALA A 71 -9.28 -2.09 6.37
C ALA A 71 -9.74 -0.90 5.48
N PRO A 72 -8.86 -0.06 4.91
CA PRO A 72 -9.29 1.08 4.09
C PRO A 72 -10.04 0.67 2.82
N LEU A 73 -9.65 -0.45 2.18
CA LEU A 73 -10.37 -0.97 1.03
C LEU A 73 -11.73 -1.54 1.42
N LEU A 74 -11.82 -2.25 2.55
CA LEU A 74 -13.08 -2.78 3.05
C LEU A 74 -14.06 -1.67 3.43
N ASP A 75 -13.57 -0.63 4.10
CA ASP A 75 -14.37 0.53 4.49
C ASP A 75 -14.87 1.30 3.27
N TYR A 76 -13.99 1.54 2.28
CA TYR A 76 -14.40 2.18 1.03
C TYR A 76 -15.43 1.35 0.25
N THR A 77 -15.24 0.02 0.20
CA THR A 77 -16.19 -0.88 -0.45
C THR A 77 -17.56 -0.84 0.25
N ARG A 78 -17.59 -0.81 1.58
CA ARG A 78 -18.84 -0.68 2.35
C ARG A 78 -19.52 0.66 2.12
N HIS A 79 -18.75 1.75 2.03
CA HIS A 79 -19.28 3.07 1.73
C HIS A 79 -19.96 3.12 0.37
N ILE A 80 -19.29 2.63 -0.68
CA ILE A 80 -19.85 2.51 -2.03
C ILE A 80 -21.13 1.67 -2.03
N MET A 81 -21.14 0.51 -1.37
CA MET A 81 -22.33 -0.36 -1.33
C MET A 81 -23.50 0.27 -0.55
N THR A 82 -23.22 1.08 0.46
CA THR A 82 -24.25 1.78 1.25
C THR A 82 -24.85 2.95 0.48
N ASP A 83 -24.02 3.65 -0.30
CA ASP A 83 -24.44 4.83 -1.06
C ASP A 83 -24.99 4.49 -2.45
N PHE A 84 -24.78 3.25 -2.92
CA PHE A 84 -25.30 2.75 -4.19
C PHE A 84 -26.80 3.02 -4.44
N PRO A 85 -27.72 2.82 -3.47
CA PRO A 85 -29.14 3.12 -3.66
C PRO A 85 -29.44 4.60 -3.90
N VAL A 86 -28.59 5.49 -3.36
CA VAL A 86 -28.70 6.95 -3.54
C VAL A 86 -28.09 7.38 -4.87
N MET A 87 -27.03 6.70 -5.32
CA MET A 87 -26.37 6.96 -6.62
C MET A 87 -27.22 6.57 -7.83
N VAL A 88 -28.13 5.61 -7.66
CA VAL A 88 -29.02 5.10 -8.73
C VAL A 88 -30.29 5.94 -8.92
N ARG A 89 -30.63 6.82 -7.96
CA ARG A 89 -31.71 7.81 -8.10
C ARG A 89 -31.24 9.08 -8.78
#